data_AF-A0A1B6LKX8-F1
#
_entry.id   AF-A0A1B6LKX8-F1
#
_cell.length_a   1.000
_cell.length_b   1.000
_cell.length_c   1.000
_cell.angle_alpha   90.00
_cell.angle_beta   90.00
_cell.angle_gamma   90.00
#
_symmetry.space_group_name_H-M   'P 1'
#
loop_
_entity.id
_entity.type
_entity.pdbx_description
1 polymer ?
#
loop_
_entity_poly.entity_id
_entity_poly.type
_entity_poly.pdbx_seq_one_letter_code
_entity_poly.pdbx_strand_id
1 'polypeptide(L)'
;MKTSLTRISDSNIYSINDLIFAKVKGYPYWPAQITNIDTVTYKNVFKYHATFFATNETAILNKNDLCHYGENKLKFSTQVVANKYKESYRIALMEINKIWETFHKSPKISKTNLEGKLWKTPSSINKRVSLNSSQQKAHTIINPDVSSNESVNYLEPSFKQDKSVGTPRDMDLEYQRNSLVDKCLELEKSITQYKETITNLKAQKDKDFQTQILIQELNSAKTKIKDYNTVIEILQNDNKNLQERLENQQGSVNSCVR
;
A
#
# COMPACT_ATOMS: atom_id res chain seq x y z
N MET A 1 4.90 -20.11 25.45
CA MET A 1 3.65 -20.08 24.64
C MET A 1 3.97 -19.38 23.33
N LYS A 2 3.62 -19.95 22.17
CA LYS A 2 3.80 -19.33 20.86
C LYS A 2 2.48 -18.66 20.46
N THR A 3 2.43 -17.35 20.38
CA THR A 3 1.26 -16.61 19.86
C THR A 3 1.39 -16.46 18.35
N SER A 4 0.67 -17.30 17.62
CA SER A 4 0.58 -17.22 16.15
C SER A 4 -0.22 -15.98 15.73
N LEU A 5 0.46 -15.00 15.11
CA LEU A 5 -0.20 -13.91 14.40
C LEU A 5 -0.66 -14.37 13.01
N THR A 6 -1.60 -15.31 12.99
CA THR A 6 -2.39 -15.66 11.81
C THR A 6 -3.82 -15.24 12.10
N ARG A 7 -4.27 -14.13 11.50
CA ARG A 7 -5.71 -13.87 11.33
C ARG A 7 -6.24 -14.92 10.35
N ILE A 8 -6.59 -16.08 10.87
CA ILE A 8 -7.49 -17.01 10.20
C ILE A 8 -8.86 -16.35 10.31
N SER A 9 -9.23 -15.59 9.28
CA SER A 9 -10.53 -14.94 9.19
C SER A 9 -11.54 -15.94 8.63
N ASP A 10 -12.15 -16.74 9.51
CA ASP A 10 -13.31 -17.58 9.18
C ASP A 10 -14.55 -16.75 8.77
N SER A 11 -14.46 -15.42 8.84
CA SER A 11 -15.40 -14.51 8.20
C SER A 11 -15.27 -14.58 6.68
N ASN A 12 -16.28 -15.19 6.08
CA ASN A 12 -16.47 -15.35 4.64
C ASN A 12 -16.81 -14.02 3.91
N ILE A 13 -16.22 -12.90 4.34
CA ILE A 13 -16.53 -11.49 4.07
C ILE A 13 -15.21 -10.69 4.02
N TYR A 14 -15.05 -9.83 3.02
CA TYR A 14 -13.86 -8.98 2.88
C TYR A 14 -13.99 -7.65 3.64
N SER A 15 -12.87 -6.98 3.91
CA SER A 15 -12.78 -5.69 4.61
C SER A 15 -12.23 -4.56 3.72
N ILE A 16 -12.46 -3.30 4.11
CA ILE A 16 -11.84 -2.13 3.47
C ILE A 16 -10.31 -2.20 3.67
N ASN A 17 -9.57 -1.85 2.62
CA ASN A 17 -8.12 -2.01 2.45
C ASN A 17 -7.61 -3.45 2.28
N ASP A 18 -8.49 -4.45 2.16
CA ASP A 18 -8.04 -5.80 1.77
C ASP A 18 -7.45 -5.77 0.35
N LEU A 19 -6.24 -6.30 0.22
CA LEU A 19 -5.60 -6.53 -1.08
C LEU A 19 -6.15 -7.81 -1.71
N ILE A 20 -6.58 -7.69 -2.96
CA ILE A 20 -7.31 -8.74 -3.68
C ILE A 20 -6.87 -8.85 -5.14
N PHE A 21 -7.22 -9.97 -5.76
CA PHE A 21 -7.42 -10.06 -7.19
C PHE A 21 -8.92 -10.03 -7.49
N ALA A 22 -9.34 -9.12 -8.35
CA ALA A 22 -10.73 -8.90 -8.74
C ALA A 22 -10.98 -9.36 -10.18
N LYS A 23 -12.15 -9.95 -10.43
CA LYS A 23 -12.59 -10.45 -11.74
C LYS A 23 -13.69 -9.56 -12.31
N VAL A 24 -13.45 -9.00 -13.49
CA VAL A 24 -14.50 -8.37 -14.32
C VAL A 24 -14.67 -9.11 -15.66
N LYS A 25 -15.80 -8.90 -16.34
CA LYS A 25 -16.11 -9.53 -17.63
C LYS A 25 -15.16 -9.02 -18.70
N GLY A 26 -14.49 -9.91 -19.43
CA GLY A 26 -13.56 -9.58 -20.52
C GLY A 26 -12.10 -9.32 -20.11
N TYR A 27 -11.80 -9.26 -18.81
CA TYR A 27 -10.44 -9.02 -18.27
C TYR A 27 -9.97 -10.23 -17.46
N PRO A 28 -8.66 -10.43 -17.26
CA PRO A 28 -8.14 -11.47 -16.37
C PRO A 28 -8.31 -11.04 -14.90
N TYR A 29 -7.83 -11.84 -13.93
CA TYR A 29 -7.89 -11.47 -12.51
C TYR A 29 -6.92 -10.32 -12.21
N TRP A 30 -7.44 -9.13 -11.91
CA TRP A 30 -6.65 -7.89 -11.82
C TRP A 30 -6.33 -7.51 -10.37
N PRO A 31 -5.10 -7.04 -10.05
CA PRO A 31 -4.77 -6.52 -8.72
C PRO A 31 -5.65 -5.33 -8.33
N ALA A 32 -6.27 -5.41 -7.16
CA ALA A 32 -7.13 -4.34 -6.64
C ALA A 32 -7.05 -4.26 -5.11
N GLN A 33 -7.59 -3.18 -4.57
CA GLN A 33 -7.90 -3.03 -3.14
C GLN A 33 -9.37 -2.70 -2.95
N ILE A 34 -9.96 -3.12 -1.84
CA ILE A 34 -11.34 -2.76 -1.50
C ILE A 34 -11.35 -1.37 -0.86
N THR A 35 -12.09 -0.44 -1.43
CA THR A 35 -12.17 0.96 -0.97
C THR A 35 -13.48 1.29 -0.26
N ASN A 36 -14.55 0.57 -0.57
CA ASN A 36 -15.85 0.71 0.11
C ASN A 36 -16.64 -0.62 0.07
N ILE A 37 -17.61 -0.78 0.96
CA ILE A 37 -18.48 -1.97 1.08
C ILE A 37 -19.92 -1.52 1.35
N ASP A 38 -20.80 -1.68 0.37
CA ASP A 38 -22.23 -1.47 0.61
C ASP A 38 -22.87 -2.76 1.14
N THR A 39 -23.73 -2.63 2.15
CA THR A 39 -24.51 -3.73 2.71
C THR A 39 -25.97 -3.54 2.34
N VAL A 40 -26.55 -4.45 1.57
CA VAL A 40 -27.99 -4.44 1.28
C VAL A 40 -28.73 -5.08 2.46
N THR A 41 -29.22 -4.22 3.37
CA THR A 41 -29.73 -4.53 4.72
C THR A 41 -30.71 -5.70 4.78
N TYR A 42 -31.54 -5.86 3.75
CA TYR A 42 -32.62 -6.84 3.72
C TYR A 42 -32.19 -8.28 3.37
N LYS A 43 -30.92 -8.50 2.96
CA LYS A 43 -30.47 -9.83 2.48
C LYS A 43 -29.03 -10.23 2.87
N ASN A 44 -28.32 -9.45 3.69
CA ASN A 44 -26.88 -9.65 3.98
C ASN A 44 -26.01 -9.79 2.70
N VAL A 45 -26.42 -9.12 1.62
CA VAL A 45 -25.67 -9.11 0.35
C VAL A 45 -24.70 -7.94 0.38
N PHE A 46 -23.42 -8.27 0.40
CA PHE A 46 -22.31 -7.31 0.32
C PHE A 46 -21.96 -7.00 -1.13
N LYS A 47 -21.76 -5.72 -1.42
CA LYS A 47 -21.24 -5.20 -2.68
C LYS A 47 -19.92 -4.50 -2.40
N TYR A 48 -18.85 -5.01 -3.00
CA TYR A 48 -17.49 -4.54 -2.74
C TYR A 48 -17.06 -3.58 -3.85
N HIS A 49 -16.66 -2.37 -3.47
CA HIS A 49 -16.04 -1.41 -4.38
C HIS A 49 -14.55 -1.74 -4.43
N ALA A 50 -14.11 -2.31 -5.55
CA ALA A 50 -12.72 -2.66 -5.79
C ALA A 50 -12.08 -1.62 -6.70
N THR A 51 -11.06 -0.92 -6.21
CA THR A 51 -10.26 0.03 -7.00
C THR A 51 -9.04 -0.70 -7.55
N PHE A 52 -8.86 -0.68 -8.87
CA PHE A 52 -7.82 -1.40 -9.58
C PHE A 52 -6.49 -0.64 -9.60
N PHE A 53 -5.39 -1.34 -9.31
CA PHE A 53 -4.06 -0.78 -9.44
C PHE A 53 -3.70 -0.51 -10.92
N ALA A 54 -2.75 0.39 -11.14
CA ALA A 54 -2.40 1.06 -12.40
C ALA A 54 -3.47 1.98 -13.04
N THR A 55 -4.77 1.63 -13.04
CA THR A 55 -5.82 2.48 -13.66
C THR A 55 -6.54 3.39 -12.68
N ASN A 56 -6.61 3.04 -11.39
CA ASN A 56 -7.43 3.69 -10.35
C ASN A 56 -8.95 3.70 -10.67
N GLU A 57 -9.39 2.93 -11.67
CA GLU A 57 -10.80 2.68 -11.92
C GLU A 57 -11.40 1.87 -10.78
N THR A 58 -12.71 2.00 -10.54
CA THR A 58 -13.40 1.27 -9.47
C THR A 58 -14.60 0.52 -10.03
N ALA A 59 -14.76 -0.75 -9.63
CA ALA A 59 -15.92 -1.58 -9.98
C ALA A 59 -16.64 -2.09 -8.73
N ILE A 60 -17.95 -2.23 -8.84
CA ILE A 60 -18.81 -2.83 -7.81
C ILE A 60 -18.94 -4.33 -8.10
N LEU A 61 -18.43 -5.16 -7.20
CA LEU A 61 -18.27 -6.60 -7.39
C LEU A 61 -19.02 -7.41 -6.32
N ASN A 62 -19.35 -8.66 -6.67
CA ASN A 62 -19.83 -9.63 -5.70
C ASN A 62 -18.63 -10.37 -5.11
N LYS A 63 -18.83 -10.97 -3.94
CA LYS A 63 -17.82 -11.79 -3.28
C LYS A 63 -17.17 -12.86 -4.18
N ASN A 64 -17.95 -13.51 -5.04
CA ASN A 64 -17.49 -14.59 -5.93
C ASN A 64 -16.49 -14.11 -7.00
N ASP A 65 -16.46 -12.80 -7.25
CA ASP A 65 -15.59 -12.16 -8.23
C ASP A 65 -14.24 -11.73 -7.60
N LEU A 66 -13.99 -12.06 -6.32
CA LEU A 66 -12.84 -11.63 -5.53
C LEU A 66 -12.04 -12.84 -5.02
N CYS A 67 -10.72 -12.67 -4.94
CA CYS A 67 -9.78 -13.61 -4.31
C CYS A 67 -8.78 -12.84 -3.45
N HIS A 68 -8.47 -13.28 -2.22
CA HIS A 68 -7.44 -12.64 -1.41
C HIS A 68 -6.06 -12.67 -2.10
N TYR A 69 -5.35 -11.54 -2.07
CA TYR A 69 -4.08 -11.37 -2.78
C TYR A 69 -3.01 -12.35 -2.30
N GLY A 70 -2.78 -12.45 -0.98
CA GLY A 70 -1.68 -13.25 -0.42
C GLY A 70 -1.70 -14.72 -0.85
N GLU A 71 -2.86 -15.36 -0.73
CA GLU A 71 -3.07 -16.78 -1.08
C GLU A 71 -2.98 -17.03 -2.59
N ASN A 72 -3.45 -16.08 -3.40
CA ASN A 72 -3.58 -16.26 -4.85
C ASN A 72 -2.46 -15.60 -5.66
N LYS A 73 -1.51 -14.93 -5.00
CA LYS A 73 -0.37 -14.20 -5.60
C LYS A 73 0.36 -15.04 -6.64
N LEU A 74 0.75 -16.27 -6.30
CA LEU A 74 1.49 -17.15 -7.20
C LEU A 74 0.67 -17.58 -8.43
N LYS A 75 -0.65 -17.77 -8.26
CA LYS A 75 -1.57 -18.22 -9.30
C LYS A 75 -1.83 -17.14 -10.35
N PHE A 76 -2.04 -15.90 -9.92
CA PHE A 76 -2.43 -14.82 -10.83
C PHE A 76 -1.25 -13.98 -11.32
N SER A 77 -0.15 -13.84 -10.58
CA SER A 77 1.00 -13.03 -11.04
C SER A 77 1.67 -13.54 -12.33
N THR A 78 1.48 -14.83 -12.66
CA THR A 78 2.02 -15.49 -13.87
C THR A 78 0.95 -15.79 -14.92
N GLN A 79 -0.30 -15.32 -14.73
CA GLN A 79 -1.39 -15.62 -15.65
C GLN A 79 -1.14 -15.02 -17.04
N VAL A 80 -1.68 -15.67 -18.08
CA VAL A 80 -1.63 -15.13 -19.45
C VAL A 80 -2.54 -13.90 -19.55
N VAL A 81 -1.97 -12.78 -19.98
CA VAL A 81 -2.66 -11.51 -20.19
C VAL A 81 -2.42 -11.06 -21.64
N ALA A 82 -3.47 -10.58 -22.31
CA ALA A 82 -3.38 -10.07 -23.68
C ALA A 82 -2.40 -8.89 -23.78
N ASN A 83 -1.62 -8.81 -24.87
CA ASN A 83 -0.52 -7.85 -25.02
C ASN A 83 -0.90 -6.39 -24.66
N LYS A 84 -2.08 -5.92 -25.11
CA LYS A 84 -2.58 -4.56 -24.81
C LYS A 84 -2.75 -4.22 -23.32
N TYR A 85 -2.87 -5.23 -22.45
CA TYR A 85 -3.02 -5.05 -21.01
C TYR A 85 -1.77 -5.46 -20.21
N LYS A 86 -0.76 -6.03 -20.88
CA LYS A 86 0.42 -6.65 -20.22
C LYS A 86 1.20 -5.65 -19.36
N GLU A 87 1.35 -4.42 -19.84
CA GLU A 87 2.11 -3.38 -19.11
C GLU A 87 1.32 -2.83 -17.92
N SER A 88 0.06 -2.44 -18.10
CA SER A 88 -0.81 -2.02 -16.99
C SER A 88 -0.94 -3.12 -15.93
N TYR A 89 -0.98 -4.40 -16.34
CA TYR A 89 -1.01 -5.54 -15.43
C TYR A 89 0.30 -5.68 -14.63
N ARG A 90 1.45 -5.48 -15.28
CA ARG A 90 2.77 -5.48 -14.64
C ARG A 90 2.90 -4.35 -13.61
N ILE A 91 2.44 -3.14 -13.95
CA ILE A 91 2.41 -1.99 -13.03
C ILE A 91 1.49 -2.29 -11.84
N ALA A 92 0.28 -2.79 -12.09
CA ALA A 92 -0.69 -3.14 -11.06
C ALA A 92 -0.14 -4.20 -10.08
N LEU A 93 0.57 -5.21 -10.60
CA LEU A 93 1.29 -6.19 -9.78
C LEU A 93 2.41 -5.56 -8.96
N MET A 94 3.15 -4.59 -9.49
CA MET A 94 4.23 -3.91 -8.78
C MET A 94 3.71 -3.07 -7.60
N GLU A 95 2.60 -2.35 -7.82
CA GLU A 95 1.94 -1.52 -6.79
C GLU A 95 1.40 -2.37 -5.63
N ILE A 96 0.59 -3.39 -5.93
CA ILE A 96 0.04 -4.28 -4.89
C ILE A 96 1.14 -5.04 -4.14
N ASN A 97 2.22 -5.44 -4.83
CA ASN A 97 3.39 -6.05 -4.20
C ASN A 97 4.03 -5.08 -3.20
N LYS A 98 4.31 -3.83 -3.63
CA LYS A 98 4.91 -2.81 -2.75
C LYS A 98 4.09 -2.64 -1.47
N ILE A 99 2.77 -2.52 -1.59
CA ILE A 99 1.86 -2.36 -0.45
C ILE A 99 1.86 -3.63 0.43
N TRP A 100 1.71 -4.82 -0.15
CA TRP A 100 1.77 -6.08 0.60
C TRP A 100 3.08 -6.23 1.39
N GLU A 101 4.21 -5.90 0.76
CA GLU A 101 5.51 -5.93 1.39
C GLU A 101 5.65 -4.87 2.49
N THR A 102 5.01 -3.69 2.41
CA THR A 102 5.02 -2.74 3.56
C THR A 102 4.33 -3.31 4.80
N PHE A 103 3.27 -4.11 4.64
CA PHE A 103 2.60 -4.78 5.76
C PHE A 103 3.41 -5.96 6.32
N HIS A 104 4.19 -6.65 5.49
CA HIS A 104 4.91 -7.89 5.86
C HIS A 104 6.41 -7.71 6.14
N LYS A 105 7.00 -6.55 5.77
CA LYS A 105 8.35 -6.11 6.11
C LYS A 105 8.34 -5.02 7.18
N SER A 106 7.63 -5.26 8.28
CA SER A 106 8.11 -4.69 9.56
C SER A 106 9.51 -5.24 9.84
N PRO A 107 10.44 -4.46 10.43
CA PRO A 107 11.82 -4.89 10.59
C PRO A 107 11.90 -6.21 11.36
N LYS A 108 12.61 -7.19 10.80
CA LYS A 108 13.17 -8.27 11.62
C LYS A 108 14.15 -7.61 12.58
N ILE A 109 13.72 -7.37 13.83
CA ILE A 109 14.65 -7.05 14.91
C ILE A 109 15.51 -8.29 15.11
N SER A 110 16.65 -8.34 14.42
CA SER A 110 17.74 -9.24 14.73
C SER A 110 18.14 -8.95 16.16
N LYS A 111 17.98 -9.95 17.05
CA LYS A 111 18.50 -9.88 18.41
C LYS A 111 20.02 -9.99 18.36
N THR A 112 20.66 -8.86 18.09
CA THR A 112 22.11 -8.71 18.05
C THR A 112 22.49 -7.42 18.75
N ASN A 113 23.09 -7.56 19.94
CA ASN A 113 23.84 -6.56 20.70
C ASN A 113 23.22 -5.16 20.86
N LEU A 114 22.39 -5.05 21.91
CA LEU A 114 22.24 -3.82 22.70
C LEU A 114 22.34 -4.19 24.19
N GLU A 115 23.51 -4.63 24.61
CA GLU A 115 23.89 -4.55 26.02
C GLU A 115 24.07 -3.07 26.39
N GLY A 116 23.59 -2.68 27.58
CA GLY A 116 23.93 -1.39 28.19
C GLY A 116 23.10 -0.18 27.79
N LYS A 117 21.82 -0.14 28.23
CA LYS A 117 21.25 1.09 28.83
C LYS A 117 20.06 0.84 29.76
N LEU A 118 20.47 0.52 30.99
CA LEU A 118 19.81 0.73 32.27
C LEU A 118 18.57 1.65 32.28
N TRP A 119 17.40 1.06 32.56
CA TRP A 119 16.46 1.64 33.52
C TRP A 119 16.06 0.55 34.53
N LYS A 120 16.18 0.85 35.82
CA LYS A 120 15.93 -0.10 36.91
C LYS A 120 14.47 0.02 37.33
N THR A 121 13.72 -1.08 37.33
CA THR A 121 12.46 -1.17 38.09
C THR A 121 12.75 -1.42 39.58
N PRO A 122 12.01 -0.80 40.51
CA PRO A 122 12.22 -1.03 41.94
C PRO A 122 11.74 -2.41 42.39
N SER A 123 12.55 -3.00 43.26
CA SER A 123 12.50 -4.35 43.82
C SER A 123 11.18 -4.83 44.42
N SER A 124 10.85 -6.11 44.20
CA SER A 124 10.29 -7.07 45.18
C SER A 124 10.30 -8.50 44.60
N ILE A 125 10.51 -9.62 45.30
CA ILE A 125 11.01 -9.95 46.65
C ILE A 125 11.48 -11.44 46.60
N ASN A 126 12.59 -11.80 47.27
CA ASN A 126 13.09 -13.17 47.63
C ASN A 126 13.28 -14.26 46.52
N LYS A 127 14.48 -14.85 46.31
CA LYS A 127 15.18 -15.90 47.11
C LYS A 127 14.36 -17.21 47.28
N ARG A 128 14.90 -18.44 47.23
CA ARG A 128 16.22 -19.06 46.85
C ARG A 128 16.07 -20.58 47.16
N VAL A 129 16.61 -21.52 46.35
CA VAL A 129 17.02 -22.94 46.69
C VAL A 129 17.49 -23.58 45.35
N SER A 130 18.79 -23.76 45.08
CA SER A 130 19.74 -24.87 45.37
C SER A 130 19.98 -25.77 44.13
N LEU A 131 21.22 -25.99 43.64
CA LEU A 131 22.13 -27.14 43.95
C LEU A 131 21.42 -28.51 43.72
N ASN A 132 21.94 -29.57 43.08
CA ASN A 132 23.25 -29.98 42.51
C ASN A 132 23.02 -31.30 41.68
N SER A 133 23.93 -31.94 40.90
CA SER A 133 25.21 -31.60 40.23
C SER A 133 25.74 -32.82 39.44
N SER A 134 26.57 -32.63 38.39
CA SER A 134 27.53 -33.62 37.81
C SER A 134 27.00 -34.87 37.05
N GLN A 135 27.48 -35.09 35.81
CA GLN A 135 28.65 -35.96 35.54
C GLN A 135 29.11 -35.87 34.08
N GLN A 136 30.39 -36.18 33.84
CA GLN A 136 31.12 -35.98 32.59
C GLN A 136 31.40 -37.32 31.87
N LYS A 137 31.64 -37.27 30.55
CA LYS A 137 32.70 -38.04 29.88
C LYS A 137 33.06 -37.38 28.54
N ALA A 138 34.35 -37.35 28.22
CA ALA A 138 34.93 -36.62 27.09
C ALA A 138 35.77 -37.55 26.21
N HIS A 139 36.07 -37.16 24.96
CA HIS A 139 37.32 -37.49 24.25
C HIS A 139 37.58 -36.52 23.07
N THR A 140 38.28 -35.43 23.36
CA THR A 140 39.54 -34.98 22.73
C THR A 140 39.70 -34.80 21.20
N ILE A 141 39.71 -33.52 20.76
CA ILE A 141 40.66 -32.79 19.86
C ILE A 141 41.00 -33.36 18.45
N ILE A 142 40.75 -32.56 17.39
CA ILE A 142 41.72 -31.86 16.48
C ILE A 142 40.94 -31.11 15.38
N ASN A 143 41.20 -29.81 15.20
CA ASN A 143 40.95 -29.05 13.95
C ASN A 143 42.32 -28.70 13.34
N PRO A 144 42.43 -28.64 12.01
CA PRO A 144 42.70 -27.33 11.39
C PRO A 144 41.94 -27.09 10.06
N ASP A 145 42.07 -25.87 9.53
CA ASP A 145 41.38 -25.36 8.34
C ASP A 145 41.68 -26.12 7.03
N VAL A 146 40.71 -26.09 6.08
CA VAL A 146 40.83 -25.52 4.71
C VAL A 146 39.70 -26.02 3.79
N SER A 147 39.08 -25.06 3.10
CA SER A 147 38.33 -25.13 1.82
C SER A 147 38.05 -26.51 1.18
N SER A 148 36.78 -26.84 0.94
CA SER A 148 36.24 -26.92 -0.44
C SER A 148 34.74 -27.25 -0.52
N ASN A 149 34.07 -26.57 -1.46
CA ASN A 149 32.95 -26.97 -2.32
C ASN A 149 31.98 -28.10 -1.88
N GLU A 150 30.69 -27.74 -1.76
CA GLU A 150 29.64 -28.57 -2.35
C GLU A 150 28.55 -27.67 -2.96
N SER A 151 28.24 -27.91 -4.25
CA SER A 151 27.42 -27.03 -5.09
C SER A 151 26.10 -27.70 -5.43
N VAL A 152 24.98 -26.97 -5.33
CA VAL A 152 23.72 -27.34 -6.00
C VAL A 152 23.30 -26.17 -6.89
N ASN A 153 23.33 -26.41 -8.20
CA ASN A 153 23.14 -25.38 -9.23
C ASN A 153 21.70 -24.85 -9.28
N TYR A 154 21.57 -23.52 -9.39
CA TYR A 154 20.43 -22.89 -10.05
C TYR A 154 20.89 -22.38 -11.41
N LEU A 155 20.23 -22.83 -12.48
CA LEU A 155 20.51 -22.43 -13.85
C LEU A 155 19.99 -21.01 -14.10
N GLU A 156 20.91 -20.04 -14.17
CA GLU A 156 20.65 -18.67 -14.56
C GLU A 156 20.67 -18.55 -16.10
N PRO A 157 19.63 -18.00 -16.76
CA PRO A 157 19.64 -17.78 -18.20
C PRO A 157 20.63 -16.68 -18.61
N SER A 158 21.80 -17.09 -19.09
CA SER A 158 22.82 -16.19 -19.63
C SER A 158 22.31 -15.42 -20.85
N PHE A 159 22.09 -14.12 -20.70
CA PHE A 159 22.05 -13.19 -21.83
C PHE A 159 23.49 -12.83 -22.24
N LYS A 160 23.91 -13.31 -23.41
CA LYS A 160 25.16 -12.87 -24.03
C LYS A 160 25.07 -11.38 -24.36
N GLN A 161 26.06 -10.60 -23.96
CA GLN A 161 26.21 -9.21 -24.39
C GLN A 161 26.81 -9.17 -25.80
N ASP A 162 25.96 -9.20 -26.81
CA ASP A 162 26.36 -8.79 -28.16
C ASP A 162 26.37 -7.26 -28.26
N LYS A 163 27.36 -6.73 -28.97
CA LYS A 163 27.64 -5.29 -29.08
C LYS A 163 26.86 -4.68 -30.26
N SER A 164 26.41 -3.44 -30.08
CA SER A 164 25.96 -2.50 -31.13
C SER A 164 24.66 -2.83 -31.89
N VAL A 165 23.57 -2.16 -31.50
CA VAL A 165 22.96 -1.09 -32.34
C VAL A 165 22.52 0.05 -31.41
N GLY A 166 22.91 1.28 -31.70
CA GLY A 166 22.43 2.44 -30.94
C GLY A 166 21.05 2.88 -31.42
N THR A 167 20.00 2.64 -30.63
CA THR A 167 18.73 3.35 -30.80
C THR A 167 18.90 4.80 -30.31
N PRO A 168 18.58 5.82 -31.12
CA PRO A 168 18.62 7.20 -30.67
C PRO A 168 17.65 7.39 -29.50
N ARG A 169 18.16 7.90 -28.39
CA ARG A 169 17.38 8.14 -27.15
C ARG A 169 16.23 9.13 -27.36
N ASP A 170 16.29 9.90 -28.44
CA ASP A 170 15.24 10.80 -28.90
C ASP A 170 13.99 10.08 -29.43
N MET A 171 14.07 8.87 -29.99
CA MET A 171 12.86 8.13 -30.41
C MET A 171 12.01 7.71 -29.20
N ASP A 172 12.64 7.29 -28.10
CA ASP A 172 11.92 6.93 -26.86
C ASP A 172 11.25 8.16 -26.25
N LEU A 173 11.93 9.32 -26.27
CA LEU A 173 11.39 10.60 -25.78
C LEU A 173 10.29 11.15 -26.69
N GLU A 174 10.43 11.03 -28.01
CA GLU A 174 9.39 11.45 -28.95
C GLU A 174 8.15 10.56 -28.89
N TYR A 175 8.31 9.25 -28.72
CA TYR A 175 7.20 8.34 -28.46
C TYR A 175 6.48 8.68 -27.15
N GLN A 176 7.24 8.96 -26.07
CA GLN A 176 6.68 9.43 -24.80
C GLN A 176 5.95 10.78 -24.94
N ARG A 177 6.53 11.73 -25.69
CA ARG A 177 5.92 13.03 -26.01
C ARG A 177 4.60 12.87 -26.74
N ASN A 178 4.57 12.05 -27.80
CA ASN A 178 3.37 11.84 -28.61
C ASN A 178 2.28 11.11 -27.80
N SER A 179 2.65 10.06 -27.04
CA SER A 179 1.72 9.38 -26.13
C SER A 179 1.15 10.30 -25.04
N LEU A 180 1.92 11.30 -24.58
CA LEU A 180 1.43 12.31 -23.64
C LEU A 180 0.47 13.30 -24.33
N VAL A 181 0.78 13.73 -25.56
CA VAL A 181 -0.08 14.62 -26.37
C VAL A 181 -1.44 13.95 -26.66
N ASP A 182 -1.45 12.68 -27.08
CA ASP A 182 -2.69 11.92 -27.33
C ASP A 182 -3.56 11.85 -26.07
N LYS A 183 -2.92 11.63 -24.91
CA LYS A 183 -3.61 11.58 -23.60
C LYS A 183 -4.16 12.94 -23.17
N CYS A 184 -3.45 14.04 -23.45
CA CYS A 184 -3.97 15.38 -23.23
C CYS A 184 -5.22 15.64 -24.10
N LEU A 185 -5.19 15.25 -25.37
CA LEU A 185 -6.30 15.44 -26.31
C LEU A 185 -7.53 14.59 -25.95
N GLU A 186 -7.34 13.40 -25.37
CA GLU A 186 -8.43 12.58 -24.81
C GLU A 186 -9.05 13.22 -23.54
N LEU A 187 -8.23 13.82 -22.67
CA LEU A 187 -8.69 14.58 -21.51
C LEU A 187 -9.46 15.85 -21.92
N GLU A 188 -9.01 16.57 -22.95
CA GLU A 188 -9.70 17.76 -23.48
C GLU A 188 -11.10 17.43 -24.03
N LYS A 189 -11.22 16.31 -24.76
CA LYS A 189 -12.52 15.78 -25.20
C LYS A 189 -13.44 15.47 -24.02
N SER A 190 -12.91 14.81 -22.99
CA SER A 190 -13.64 14.47 -21.77
C SER A 190 -14.12 15.72 -21.01
N ILE A 191 -13.26 16.73 -20.85
CA ILE A 191 -13.61 18.03 -20.24
C ILE A 191 -14.72 18.72 -21.03
N THR A 192 -14.69 18.66 -22.36
CA THR A 192 -15.71 19.26 -23.23
C THR A 192 -17.07 18.58 -23.03
N GLN A 193 -17.11 17.24 -23.00
CA GLN A 193 -18.32 16.47 -22.71
C GLN A 193 -18.93 16.78 -21.33
N TYR A 194 -18.10 16.93 -20.29
CA TYR A 194 -18.60 17.31 -18.96
C TYR A 194 -19.14 18.75 -18.93
N LYS A 195 -18.52 19.70 -19.66
CA LYS A 195 -19.04 21.08 -19.78
C LYS A 195 -20.40 21.13 -20.49
N GLU A 196 -20.57 20.34 -21.56
CA GLU A 196 -21.86 20.20 -22.25
C GLU A 196 -22.92 19.60 -21.32
N THR A 197 -22.57 18.53 -20.59
CA THR A 197 -23.46 17.91 -19.59
C THR A 197 -23.91 18.91 -18.52
N ILE A 198 -22.98 19.71 -17.96
CA ILE A 198 -23.30 20.77 -16.99
C ILE A 198 -24.21 21.84 -17.59
N THR A 199 -24.03 22.17 -18.87
CA THR A 199 -24.85 23.16 -19.58
C THR A 199 -26.28 22.65 -19.77
N ASN A 200 -26.43 21.39 -20.18
CA ASN A 200 -27.72 20.72 -20.34
C ASN A 200 -28.47 20.58 -19.00
N LEU A 201 -27.77 20.23 -17.91
CA LEU A 201 -28.34 20.18 -16.56
C LEU A 201 -28.80 21.55 -16.07
N LYS A 202 -28.05 22.62 -16.36
CA LYS A 202 -28.46 24.01 -16.04
C LYS A 202 -29.64 24.52 -16.87
N ALA A 203 -29.87 23.94 -18.05
CA ALA A 203 -31.00 24.29 -18.92
C ALA A 203 -32.32 23.58 -18.51
N GLN A 204 -32.25 22.50 -17.72
CA GLN A 204 -33.44 21.83 -17.19
C GLN A 204 -34.04 22.63 -16.03
N LYS A 205 -35.20 23.25 -16.30
CA LYS A 205 -35.78 24.27 -15.42
C LYS A 205 -36.83 23.77 -14.43
N ASP A 206 -37.04 22.45 -14.27
CA ASP A 206 -38.02 21.92 -13.33
C ASP A 206 -37.81 20.45 -12.90
N LYS A 207 -38.28 20.13 -11.67
CA LYS A 207 -38.48 18.82 -10.99
C LYS A 207 -37.79 18.61 -9.62
N ASP A 208 -38.27 19.40 -8.66
CA ASP A 208 -38.42 19.16 -7.20
C ASP A 208 -37.52 18.11 -6.51
N PHE A 209 -37.70 16.80 -6.75
CA PHE A 209 -36.97 15.75 -6.00
C PHE A 209 -35.46 15.75 -6.25
N GLN A 210 -35.01 16.01 -7.49
CA GLN A 210 -33.58 16.08 -7.80
C GLN A 210 -32.91 17.26 -7.06
N THR A 211 -33.64 18.37 -6.93
CA THR A 211 -33.21 19.57 -6.21
C THR A 211 -33.02 19.28 -4.71
N GLN A 212 -33.90 18.48 -4.10
CA GLN A 212 -33.80 18.10 -2.68
C GLN A 212 -32.56 17.24 -2.40
N ILE A 213 -32.25 16.27 -3.28
CA ILE A 213 -31.01 15.47 -3.19
C ILE A 213 -29.78 16.38 -3.30
N LEU A 214 -29.75 17.27 -4.30
CA LEU A 214 -28.63 18.20 -4.50
C LEU A 214 -28.46 19.17 -3.31
N ILE A 215 -29.55 19.63 -2.69
CA ILE A 215 -29.51 20.45 -1.46
C ILE A 215 -28.90 19.65 -0.29
N GLN A 216 -29.27 18.38 -0.14
CA GLN A 216 -28.74 17.51 0.92
C GLN A 216 -27.24 17.23 0.73
N GLU A 217 -26.81 16.92 -0.49
CA GLU A 217 -25.40 16.73 -0.85
C GLU A 217 -24.58 18.02 -0.64
N LEU A 218 -25.11 19.17 -1.06
CA LEU A 218 -24.49 20.48 -0.89
C LEU A 218 -24.34 20.85 0.59
N ASN A 219 -25.33 20.53 1.44
CA ASN A 219 -25.24 20.72 2.88
C ASN A 219 -24.22 19.76 3.53
N SER A 220 -24.15 18.49 3.08
CA SER A 220 -23.11 17.55 3.54
C SER A 220 -21.69 18.03 3.17
N ALA A 221 -21.52 18.54 1.94
CA ALA A 221 -20.25 19.11 1.49
C ALA A 221 -19.85 20.35 2.30
N LYS A 222 -20.80 21.26 2.61
CA LYS A 222 -20.56 22.42 3.47
C LYS A 222 -20.06 22.03 4.86
N THR A 223 -20.67 21.01 5.49
CA THR A 223 -20.21 20.51 6.80
C THR A 223 -18.77 19.99 6.71
N LYS A 224 -18.47 19.12 5.73
CA LYS A 224 -17.11 18.59 5.53
C LYS A 224 -16.07 19.70 5.32
N ILE A 225 -16.40 20.73 4.53
CA ILE A 225 -15.53 21.90 4.33
C ILE A 225 -15.28 22.64 5.65
N LYS A 226 -16.32 22.82 6.47
CA LYS A 226 -16.17 23.45 7.80
C LYS A 226 -15.24 22.63 8.70
N ASP A 227 -15.44 21.32 8.77
CA ASP A 227 -14.61 20.42 9.58
C ASP A 227 -13.14 20.45 9.14
N TYR A 228 -12.87 20.43 7.83
CA TYR A 228 -11.51 20.56 7.30
C TYR A 228 -10.88 21.92 7.62
N ASN A 229 -11.63 23.02 7.56
CA ASN A 229 -11.13 24.35 7.94
C ASN A 229 -10.73 24.39 9.42
N THR A 230 -11.51 23.79 10.32
CA THR A 230 -11.15 23.67 11.75
C THR A 230 -9.87 22.86 11.95
N VAL A 231 -9.66 21.77 11.20
CA VAL A 231 -8.40 21.00 11.24
C VAL A 231 -7.22 21.84 10.75
N ILE A 232 -7.42 22.64 9.69
CA ILE A 232 -6.38 23.56 9.16
C ILE A 232 -6.00 24.62 10.19
N GLU A 233 -6.97 25.24 10.89
CA GLU A 233 -6.71 26.23 11.94
C GLU A 233 -5.89 25.64 13.10
N ILE A 234 -6.21 24.42 13.54
CA ILE A 234 -5.45 23.71 14.59
C ILE A 234 -4.00 23.48 14.14
N LEU A 235 -3.79 22.97 12.92
CA LEU A 235 -2.45 22.72 12.38
C LEU A 235 -1.64 23.99 12.17
N GLN A 236 -2.27 25.11 11.80
CA GLN A 236 -1.62 26.41 11.70
C GLN A 236 -1.17 26.93 13.07
N ASN A 237 -2.02 26.80 14.09
CA ASN A 237 -1.68 27.16 15.48
C ASN A 237 -0.53 26.30 16.02
N ASP A 238 -0.56 24.98 15.80
CA ASP A 238 0.51 24.08 16.23
C ASP A 238 1.84 24.37 15.53
N ASN A 239 1.83 24.64 14.23
CA ASN A 239 3.03 25.08 13.51
C ASN A 239 3.60 26.41 14.07
N LYS A 240 2.74 27.38 14.40
CA LYS A 240 3.17 28.63 15.04
C LYS A 240 3.83 28.37 16.39
N ASN A 241 3.21 27.55 17.25
CA ASN A 241 3.76 27.18 18.55
C ASN A 241 5.11 26.43 18.44
N LEU A 242 5.28 25.59 17.41
CA LEU A 242 6.55 24.92 17.13
C LEU A 242 7.63 25.90 16.66
N GLN A 243 7.27 26.88 15.83
CA GLN A 243 8.20 27.90 15.35
C GLN A 243 8.66 28.84 16.47
N GLU A 244 7.74 29.32 17.32
CA GLU A 244 8.09 30.08 18.53
C GLU A 244 9.03 29.28 19.44
N ARG A 245 8.83 27.95 19.58
CA ARG A 245 9.74 27.09 20.34
C ARG A 245 11.14 26.95 19.73
N LEU A 246 11.24 26.86 18.40
CA LEU A 246 12.52 26.80 17.69
C LEU A 246 13.30 28.12 17.82
N GLU A 247 12.64 29.26 17.66
CA GLU A 247 13.24 30.58 17.82
C GLU A 247 13.74 30.81 19.25
N ASN A 248 12.97 30.40 20.27
CA ASN A 248 13.40 30.44 21.67
C ASN A 248 14.61 29.53 21.96
N GLN A 249 14.72 28.37 21.32
CA GLN A 249 15.91 27.51 21.45
C GLN A 249 17.14 28.14 20.79
N GLN A 250 17.01 28.77 19.62
CA GLN A 250 18.11 29.49 18.97
C GLN A 250 18.57 30.72 19.77
N GLY A 251 17.65 31.44 20.40
CA GLY A 251 17.97 32.52 21.35
C GLY A 251 18.79 32.05 22.56
N SER A 252 18.46 30.88 23.12
CA SER A 252 19.18 30.32 24.27
C SER A 252 20.62 29.90 23.95
N VAL A 253 20.91 29.47 22.71
CA VAL A 253 22.27 29.08 22.30
C VAL A 253 23.17 30.32 22.17
N ASN A 254 22.64 31.42 21.62
CA ASN A 254 23.38 32.68 21.46
C ASN A 254 23.67 33.41 22.79
N SER A 255 22.99 33.04 23.88
CA SER A 255 23.26 33.56 25.23
C SER A 255 24.43 32.88 25.95
N CYS A 256 24.95 31.76 25.42
CA CYS A 256 25.97 30.94 26.10
C CYS A 256 27.37 31.06 25.46
N VAL A 257 27.55 32.03 24.54
CA VAL A 257 28.79 32.28 23.78
C VAL A 257 29.24 33.75 23.94
N ARG A 258 29.16 34.27 25.16
CA ARG A 258 29.76 35.55 25.61
C ARG A 258 30.39 35.36 26.98
#